data_AF-A0A4U7E1K3-F1
#
_entry.id   AF-A0A4U7E1K3-F1
#
_cell.length_a   1.000
_cell.length_b   1.000
_cell.length_c   1.000
_cell.angle_alpha   90.00
_cell.angle_beta   90.00
_cell.angle_gamma   90.00
#
_symmetry.space_group_name_H-M   'P 1'
#
loop_
_entity.id
_entity.type
_entity.pdbx_description
1 polymer ?
#
loop_
_entity_poly.entity_id
_entity_poly.type
_entity_poly.pdbx_seq_one_letter_code
_entity_poly.pdbx_strand_id
1 'polypeptide(L)' 'MTRTVWVKADGTVGDWEARKRRVTAAIEAGADWVLVDEGDVGRVRELGDVNVAAFRSDADVIDDAES' A
#
# COMPACT_ATOMS: atom_id res chain seq x y z
N MET A 1 -0.56 1.93 23.73
CA MET A 1 -1.30 1.90 22.45
C MET A 1 -0.36 2.42 21.37
N THR A 2 0.10 1.57 20.47
CA THR A 2 0.87 2.02 19.30
C THR A 2 -0.13 2.53 18.25
N ARG A 3 0.19 3.68 17.65
CA ARG A 3 -0.60 4.23 16.53
C ARG A 3 0.01 3.69 15.24
N THR A 4 -0.81 3.40 14.25
CA THR A 4 -0.37 3.00 12.91
C THR A 4 -0.71 4.10 11.92
N VAL A 5 0.25 4.48 11.10
CA VAL A 5 0.13 5.52 10.06
C VAL A 5 -0.03 4.86 8.70
N TRP A 6 -1.08 5.27 8.00
CA TRP A 6 -1.43 4.78 6.68
C TRP A 6 -1.37 5.93 5.67
N VAL A 7 -0.75 5.69 4.51
CA VAL A 7 -0.75 6.62 3.38
C VAL A 7 -1.44 6.00 2.18
N LYS A 8 -2.54 6.60 1.74
CA LYS A 8 -3.19 6.26 0.47
C LYS A 8 -2.41 6.86 -0.70
N ALA A 9 -1.98 6.02 -1.63
CA ALA A 9 -1.19 6.36 -2.81
C ALA A 9 -1.67 5.60 -4.08
N ASP A 10 -2.98 5.37 -4.18
CA ASP A 10 -3.65 4.74 -5.32
C ASP A 10 -3.88 5.72 -6.48
N GLY A 11 -4.60 5.30 -7.52
CA GLY A 11 -4.90 6.09 -8.72
C GLY A 11 -5.60 7.43 -8.49
N THR A 12 -6.13 7.69 -7.29
CA THR A 12 -6.69 9.00 -6.95
C THR A 12 -5.62 10.10 -6.81
N VAL A 13 -4.35 9.72 -6.62
CA VAL A 13 -3.22 10.65 -6.48
C VAL A 13 -2.73 11.17 -7.83
N GLY A 14 -2.97 10.43 -8.90
CA GLY A 14 -2.55 10.77 -10.26
C GLY A 14 -1.76 9.65 -10.92
N ASP A 15 -0.91 10.04 -11.87
CA ASP A 15 -0.06 9.11 -12.61
C ASP A 15 1.00 8.43 -11.71
N TRP A 16 1.72 7.48 -12.30
CA TRP A 16 2.77 6.74 -11.62
C TRP A 16 3.85 7.66 -11.00
N GLU A 17 4.25 8.73 -11.66
CA GLU A 17 5.28 9.62 -11.13
C GLU A 17 4.78 10.37 -9.89
N ALA A 18 3.52 10.79 -9.88
CA ALA A 18 2.88 11.37 -8.69
C ALA A 18 2.76 10.34 -7.54
N ARG A 19 2.34 9.11 -7.85
CA ARG A 19 2.24 8.03 -6.86
C ARG A 19 3.59 7.65 -6.28
N LYS A 20 4.60 7.48 -7.11
CA LYS A 20 5.99 7.18 -6.72
C LYS A 20 6.52 8.22 -5.74
N ARG A 21 6.39 9.53 -6.05
CA ARG A 21 6.83 10.61 -5.15
C ARG A 21 6.15 10.53 -3.78
N ARG A 22 4.83 10.25 -3.76
CA ARG A 22 4.07 10.13 -2.51
C ARG A 22 4.48 8.89 -1.69
N VAL A 23 4.71 7.76 -2.35
CA VAL A 23 5.19 6.53 -1.71
C VAL A 23 6.57 6.74 -1.11
N THR A 24 7.51 7.32 -1.86
CA THR A 24 8.85 7.63 -1.34
C THR A 24 8.79 8.54 -0.11
N ALA A 25 7.99 9.61 -0.17
CA ALA A 25 7.80 10.49 0.98
C ALA A 25 7.18 9.78 2.19
N ALA A 26 6.28 8.82 1.98
CA ALA A 26 5.69 8.01 3.05
C ALA A 26 6.72 7.10 3.72
N ILE A 27 7.58 6.45 2.92
CA ILE A 27 8.68 5.60 3.41
C ILE A 27 9.66 6.45 4.23
N GLU A 28 10.09 7.60 3.70
CA GLU A 28 11.02 8.52 4.38
C GLU A 28 10.43 9.10 5.68
N ALA A 29 9.10 9.27 5.74
CA ALA A 29 8.39 9.74 6.93
C ALA A 29 8.12 8.62 7.96
N GLY A 30 8.46 7.37 7.67
CA GLY A 30 8.23 6.23 8.55
C GLY A 30 6.77 5.80 8.64
N ALA A 31 6.00 5.91 7.55
CA ALA A 31 4.66 5.35 7.50
C ALA A 31 4.71 3.82 7.64
N ASP A 32 3.78 3.25 8.40
CA ASP A 32 3.72 1.80 8.59
C ASP A 32 3.19 1.08 7.35
N TRP A 33 2.23 1.70 6.65
CA TRP A 33 1.53 1.12 5.51
C TRP A 33 1.31 2.13 4.38
N VAL A 34 1.43 1.65 3.13
CA VAL A 34 0.99 2.35 1.92
C VAL A 34 -0.11 1.55 1.23
N LEU A 35 -1.21 2.21 0.89
CA LEU A 35 -2.33 1.64 0.14
C LEU A 35 -2.25 2.08 -1.33
N VAL A 36 -2.08 1.14 -2.25
CA VAL A 36 -1.88 1.39 -3.68
C VAL A 36 -2.83 0.55 -4.55
N ASP A 37 -2.83 0.81 -5.86
CA ASP A 37 -3.49 -0.09 -6.82
C ASP A 37 -2.69 -1.39 -6.94
N GLU A 38 -3.38 -2.50 -7.23
CA GLU A 38 -2.76 -3.82 -7.38
C GLU A 38 -1.58 -3.83 -8.36
N GLY A 39 -1.72 -3.13 -9.50
CA GLY A 39 -0.68 -3.04 -10.52
C GLY A 39 0.60 -2.32 -10.09
N ASP A 40 0.56 -1.56 -8.98
CA ASP A 40 1.73 -0.83 -8.47
C ASP A 40 2.47 -1.58 -7.34
N VAL A 41 1.90 -2.67 -6.79
CA VAL A 41 2.47 -3.38 -5.64
C VAL A 41 3.92 -3.81 -5.88
N GLY A 42 4.20 -4.37 -7.06
CA GLY A 42 5.55 -4.79 -7.43
C GLY A 42 6.53 -3.63 -7.46
N ARG A 43 6.13 -2.51 -8.07
CA ARG A 43 6.96 -1.31 -8.19
C ARG A 43 7.22 -0.65 -6.83
N VAL A 44 6.23 -0.64 -5.93
CA VAL A 44 6.41 -0.06 -4.57
C VAL A 44 7.43 -0.84 -3.75
N ARG A 45 7.44 -2.18 -3.85
CA ARG A 45 8.43 -3.02 -3.16
C ARG A 45 9.87 -2.74 -3.61
N GLU A 46 10.06 -2.22 -4.83
CA GLU A 46 11.37 -1.81 -5.33
C GLU A 46 11.81 -0.43 -4.79
N LEU A 47 10.90 0.37 -4.22
CA LEU A 47 11.20 1.72 -3.71
C LEU A 47 11.75 1.72 -2.29
N GLY A 48 11.44 0.69 -1.48
CA GLY A 48 11.93 0.59 -0.11
C GLY A 48 11.14 -0.38 0.75
N ASP A 49 11.55 -0.50 2.01
CA ASP A 49 10.92 -1.35 3.01
C ASP A 49 9.72 -0.63 3.65
N VAL A 50 8.52 -1.09 3.34
CA VAL A 50 7.25 -0.64 3.92
C VAL A 50 6.17 -1.70 3.68
N ASN A 51 5.19 -1.80 4.57
CA ASN A 51 4.06 -2.68 4.33
C ASN A 51 3.17 -2.11 3.21
N VAL A 52 2.77 -2.98 2.27
CA VAL A 52 1.98 -2.59 1.10
C VAL A 52 0.62 -3.27 1.15
N ALA A 53 -0.45 -2.48 1.05
CA ALA A 53 -1.81 -2.94 0.88
C ALA A 53 -2.32 -2.54 -0.52
N ALA A 54 -3.18 -3.36 -1.10
CA ALA A 54 -3.86 -3.04 -2.35
C ALA A 54 -5.30 -3.58 -2.33
N PHE A 55 -6.21 -2.84 -2.98
CA PHE A 55 -7.54 -3.37 -3.26
C PHE A 55 -7.43 -4.41 -4.38
N ARG A 56 -7.84 -5.64 -4.10
CA ARG A 56 -8.03 -6.68 -5.13
C ARG A 56 -9.49 -6.72 -5.55
N SER A 57 -9.73 -6.93 -6.84
CA SER A 57 -11.06 -7.21 -7.39
C SER A 57 -11.56 -8.61 -7.03
N ASP A 58 -10.64 -9.53 -6.74
CA ASP A 58 -10.95 -10.89 -6.31
C ASP A 58 -10.92 -10.95 -4.78
N ALA A 59 -12.08 -11.20 -4.19
CA ALA A 59 -12.18 -11.47 -2.76
C ALA A 59 -11.66 -12.89 -2.50
N ASP A 60 -10.52 -13.02 -1.83
CA ASP A 60 -10.17 -14.26 -1.15
C ASP A 60 -11.06 -14.37 0.11
N VAL A 61 -12.16 -15.12 0.00
CA VAL A 61 -12.95 -15.53 1.18
C VAL A 61 -12.11 -16.56 1.94
N ILE A 62 -11.51 -16.16 3.04
CA ILE A 62 -11.04 -17.10 4.05
C ILE A 62 -12.29 -17.51 4.82
N ASP A 63 -12.88 -18.66 4.45
CA ASP A 63 -13.85 -19.32 5.31
C ASP A 63 -13.10 -19.70 6.59
N ASP A 64 -13.49 -19.11 7.71
CA ASP A 64 -13.01 -19.54 9.01
C ASP A 64 -13.59 -20.94 9.23
N ALA A 65 -12.85 -21.95 8.76
CA ALA A 65 -13.08 -23.34 9.10
C ALA A 65 -12.73 -23.47 10.58
N GLU A 66 -13.71 -23.14 11.41
CA GLU A 66 -13.74 -23.33 12.85
C GLU A 66 -13.26 -24.76 13.19
N SER A 67 -12.48 -24.83 14.28
CA SER A 67 -11.77 -26.02 14.78
C SER A 67 -12.66 -27.17 15.26
#